data_AF-A0AAE2XS14-F1
#
_entry.id   AF-A0AAE2XS14-F1
#
_cell.length_a   1.000
_cell.length_b   1.000
_cell.length_c   1.000
_cell.angle_alpha   90.00
_cell.angle_beta   90.00
_cell.angle_gamma   90.00
#
_symmetry.space_group_name_H-M   'P 1'
#
loop_
_entity.id
_entity.type
_entity.pdbx_description
1 polymer ?
#
loop_
_entity_poly.entity_id
_entity_poly.type
_entity_poly.pdbx_seq_one_letter_code
_entity_poly.pdbx_strand_id
1 'polypeptide(L)' 'MIGEIIDCPDCGVELEVVSVDEDKVVLQTVAVEEDWGE' A
#
# COMPACT_ATOMS: atom_id res chain seq x y z
N MET A 1 -5.50 9.24 3.87
CA MET A 1 -6.94 8.86 3.68
C MET A 1 -7.01 7.50 2.97
N ILE A 2 -8.18 6.84 2.84
CA ILE A 2 -8.28 5.59 2.04
C ILE A 2 -7.84 5.88 0.60
N GLY A 3 -7.02 5.00 0.01
CA GLY A 3 -6.35 5.18 -1.29
C GLY A 3 -5.04 5.95 -1.25
N GLU A 4 -4.59 6.37 -0.07
CA GLU A 4 -3.27 6.97 0.11
C GLU A 4 -2.17 5.91 0.00
N ILE A 5 -1.13 6.22 -0.79
CA ILE A 5 0.06 5.39 -0.93
C ILE A 5 1.13 5.92 0.01
N ILE A 6 1.73 5.03 0.79
CA ILE A 6 2.83 5.32 1.70
C ILE A 6 3.99 4.36 1.47
N ASP A 7 5.21 4.87 1.59
CA ASP A 7 6.42 4.06 1.55
C ASP A 7 6.68 3.40 2.90
N CYS A 8 6.93 2.10 2.91
CA CYS A 8 7.35 1.40 4.13
C CYS A 8 8.82 1.75 4.43
N PRO A 9 9.14 2.41 5.56
CA PRO A 9 10.51 2.81 5.87
C PRO A 9 11.44 1.61 6.17
N ASP A 10 10.88 0.45 6.47
CA ASP A 10 11.65 -0.76 6.83
C ASP A 10 12.07 -1.58 5.61
N CYS A 11 11.19 -1.73 4.61
CA CYS A 11 11.45 -2.59 3.44
C CYS A 11 11.37 -1.87 2.08
N GLY A 12 10.94 -0.61 2.05
CA GLY A 12 10.89 0.21 0.84
C GLY A 12 9.79 -0.17 -0.16
N VAL A 13 8.82 -1.00 0.24
CA VAL A 13 7.66 -1.30 -0.61
C VAL A 13 6.59 -0.22 -0.47
N GLU A 14 5.86 0.03 -1.55
CA GLU A 14 4.69 0.90 -1.55
C GLU A 14 3.49 0.15 -0.94
N LEU A 15 2.79 0.80 -0.02
CA LEU A 15 1.59 0.29 0.64
C LEU A 15 0.42 1.24 0.41
N GLU A 16 -0.76 0.70 0.13
CA GLU A 16 -2.00 1.47 -0.03
C GLU A 16 -2.91 1.31 1.20
N VAL A 17 -3.49 2.41 1.67
CA VAL A 17 -4.51 2.41 2.73
C VAL A 17 -5.85 1.92 2.19
N VAL A 18 -6.29 0.73 2.60
CA VAL A 18 -7.55 0.13 2.12
C VAL A 18 -8.72 0.26 3.09
N SER A 19 -8.44 0.43 4.39
CA SER A 19 -9.46 0.70 5.40
C SER A 19 -8.89 1.56 6.51
N VAL A 20 -9.74 2.45 7.03
CA VAL A 20 -9.47 3.25 8.23
C VAL A 20 -10.69 3.16 9.13
N ASP A 21 -10.53 2.49 10.25
CA ASP A 21 -11.50 2.36 11.33
C ASP A 21 -10.98 3.14 12.56
N GLU A 22 -11.82 3.36 13.58
CA GLU A 22 -11.46 4.18 14.75
C GLU A 22 -10.17 3.72 15.46
N ASP A 23 -9.91 2.42 15.50
CA ASP A 23 -8.76 1.82 16.19
C ASP A 23 -7.76 1.11 15.26
N LYS A 24 -7.98 1.11 13.95
CA LYS A 24 -7.19 0.29 13.03
C LYS A 24 -7.07 0.90 11.65
N VAL A 25 -5.87 0.81 11.09
CA VAL A 25 -5.61 1.03 9.67
C VAL A 25 -5.22 -0.31 9.04
N VAL A 26 -5.79 -0.60 7.88
CA VAL A 26 -5.42 -1.77 7.08
C VAL A 26 -4.68 -1.28 5.84
N LEU A 27 -3.52 -1.87 5.60
CA LEU A 27 -2.65 -1.59 4.47
C LEU A 27 -2.56 -2.83 3.58
N GLN A 28 -2.51 -2.63 2.28
CA GLN A 28 -2.15 -3.67 1.32
C GLN A 28 -0.86 -3.28 0.58
N THR A 29 -0.06 -4.27 0.20
CA THR A 29 1.07 -4.04 -0.69
C THR A 29 0.55 -3.62 -2.05
N VAL A 30 1.11 -2.55 -2.61
CA VAL A 30 0.93 -2.24 -4.02
C VAL A 30 1.71 -3.30 -4.79
N ALA A 31 0.99 -4.27 -5.33
CA ALA A 31 1.59 -5.20 -6.26
C ALA A 31 1.85 -4.42 -7.56
N VAL A 32 3.11 -4.04 -7.78
CA VAL A 32 3.58 -3.86 -9.15
C VAL A 32 3.55 -5.27 -9.73
N GLU A 33 2.49 -5.61 -10.46
CA GLU A 33 2.59 -6.73 -11.39
C GLU A 33 3.82 -6.44 -12.24
N GLU A 34 4.76 -7.38 -12.32
CA GLU A 34 5.86 -7.30 -13.27
C GLU A 34 5.31 -7.51 -14.69
N ASP A 35 4.28 -6.76 -15.08
CA ASP A 35 3.92 -6.46 -16.45
C ASP A 35 4.86 -5.35 -16.96
N TRP A 36 6.16 -5.49 -16.66
CA TRP A 36 7.22 -4.75 -17.31
C TRP A 36 7.33 -5.29 -18.75
N GLY A 37 6.34 -4.94 -19.57
CA GLY A 37 6.32 -5.18 -21.01
C GLY A 37 5.90 -6.59 -21.42
N GLU A 38 4.64 -6.71 -21.82
CA GLU A 38 4.39 -7.19 -23.19
C GLU A 38 4.92 -6.19 -24.23
#